data_AF-A0A9W9YFI2-F1
#
_entry.id   AF-A0A9W9YFI2-F1
#
_cell.length_a   1.000
_cell.length_b   1.000
_cell.length_c   1.000
_cell.angle_alpha   90.00
_cell.angle_beta   90.00
_cell.angle_gamma   90.00
#
_symmetry.space_group_name_H-M   'P 1'
#
loop_
_entity.id
_entity.type
_entity.pdbx_description
1 polymer ?
#
loop_
_entity_poly.entity_id
_entity_poly.type
_entity_poly.pdbx_seq_one_letter_code
_entity_poly.pdbx_strand_id
1 'polypeptide(L)'
;MFLRGDKCRKSRRLIPNASCFVQSVFSLMTSSRHVVVQCEAATLLVELSTAPQVLEAVERCYLKIISQNNVDDTLKKIVHERLKNVQEKITLYDRSRTKHVI
;
A
#
# COMPACT_ATOMS: atom_id res chain seq x y z
N MET A 1 29.35 15.65 -8.67
CA MET A 1 29.39 15.67 -7.19
C MET A 1 28.16 14.97 -6.66
N PHE A 2 28.36 13.86 -5.92
CA PHE A 2 27.29 13.09 -5.31
C PHE A 2 26.74 13.85 -4.10
N LEU A 3 25.48 14.28 -4.15
CA LEU A 3 24.79 14.74 -2.95
C LEU A 3 24.34 13.53 -2.14
N ARG A 4 25.27 13.07 -1.29
CA ARG A 4 25.03 12.25 -0.11
C ARG A 4 23.99 12.97 0.76
N GLY A 5 22.76 12.50 0.66
CA GLY A 5 21.63 12.90 1.49
C GLY A 5 21.17 11.76 2.38
N ASP A 6 22.10 11.08 3.06
CA ASP A 6 21.84 10.08 4.12
C ASP A 6 21.26 10.75 5.38
N LYS A 7 20.11 11.40 5.22
CA LYS A 7 19.17 11.70 6.29
C LYS A 7 17.80 11.19 5.87
N CYS A 8 17.75 9.90 5.50
CA CYS A 8 16.55 9.12 5.69
C CYS A 8 16.28 9.16 7.20
N ARG A 9 15.49 10.17 7.63
CA ARG A 9 14.89 10.20 8.96
C ARG A 9 14.49 8.76 9.24
N LYS A 10 14.82 8.26 10.43
CA LYS A 10 14.15 7.09 11.01
C LYS A 10 12.67 7.46 11.19
N SER A 11 11.95 7.70 10.09
CA SER A 11 10.53 7.59 9.99
C SER A 11 10.30 6.15 10.43
N ARG A 12 9.65 5.97 11.58
CA ARG A 12 9.16 4.66 11.99
C ARG A 12 8.43 4.13 10.77
N ARG A 13 9.04 3.19 10.05
CA ARG A 13 8.47 2.67 8.81
C ARG A 13 7.08 2.20 9.19
N LEU A 14 6.05 2.91 8.72
CA LEU A 14 4.66 2.57 9.04
C LEU A 14 4.33 1.17 8.48
N ILE A 15 5.07 0.77 7.45
CA ILE A 15 5.01 -0.52 6.78
C ILE A 15 6.45 -1.07 6.68
N PRO A 16 6.79 -2.16 7.37
CA PRO A 16 8.10 -2.78 7.23
C PRO A 16 8.28 -3.33 5.80
N ASN A 17 9.50 -3.20 5.27
CA ASN A 17 9.91 -3.66 3.92
C ASN A 17 9.20 -3.02 2.71
N ALA A 18 8.39 -1.97 2.92
CA ALA A 18 7.84 -1.18 1.82
C ALA A 18 8.88 -0.18 1.27
N SER A 19 8.84 0.08 -0.05
CA SER A 19 9.66 1.10 -0.70
C SER A 19 9.36 2.50 -0.15
N CYS A 20 10.31 3.45 -0.30
CA CYS A 20 10.12 4.83 0.18
C CYS A 20 8.90 5.50 -0.47
N PHE A 21 8.59 5.12 -1.71
CA PHE A 21 7.44 5.64 -2.45
C PHE A 21 6.12 5.13 -1.87
N VAL A 22 5.99 3.82 -1.63
CA VAL A 22 4.80 3.23 -0.97
C VAL A 22 4.57 3.84 0.40
N GLN A 23 5.63 4.04 1.18
CA GLN A 23 5.53 4.71 2.48
C GLN A 23 5.04 6.16 2.36
N SER A 24 5.47 6.88 1.32
CA SER A 24 5.07 8.28 1.09
C SER A 24 3.61 8.39 0.68
N VAL A 25 3.14 7.51 -0.21
CA VAL A 25 1.73 7.46 -0.62
C VAL A 25 0.84 7.05 0.55
N PHE A 26 1.25 6.06 1.35
CA PHE A 26 0.52 5.69 2.57
C PHE A 26 0.47 6.82 3.60
N SER A 27 1.58 7.55 3.77
CA SER A 27 1.62 8.72 4.67
C SER A 27 0.69 9.82 4.17
N LEU A 28 0.63 10.07 2.85
CA LEU A 28 -0.31 11.00 2.24
C LEU A 28 -1.76 10.59 2.49
N MET A 29 -2.09 9.32 2.27
CA MET A 29 -3.42 8.77 2.51
C MET A 29 -3.84 8.89 3.99
N THR A 30 -2.94 8.62 4.93
CA THR A 30 -3.27 8.62 6.37
C THR A 30 -3.20 10.00 7.03
N SER A 31 -2.40 10.92 6.49
CA SER A 31 -2.19 12.25 7.07
C SER A 31 -3.08 13.33 6.44
N SER A 32 -3.66 13.06 5.27
CA SER A 32 -4.57 14.00 4.61
C SER A 32 -5.89 14.13 5.38
N ARG A 33 -6.42 15.35 5.43
CA ARG A 33 -7.78 15.64 5.93
C ARG A 33 -8.84 15.59 4.83
N HIS A 34 -8.42 15.53 3.57
CA HIS A 34 -9.31 15.54 2.41
C HIS A 34 -9.54 14.11 1.92
N VAL A 35 -10.77 13.62 2.03
CA VAL A 35 -11.17 12.26 1.62
C VAL A 35 -10.81 11.98 0.17
N VAL A 36 -10.98 12.95 -0.74
CA VAL A 36 -10.58 12.82 -2.16
C VAL A 36 -9.10 12.45 -2.31
N VAL A 37 -8.21 13.13 -1.57
CA VAL A 37 -6.77 12.84 -1.59
C VAL A 37 -6.48 11.45 -1.00
N GLN A 38 -7.22 11.04 0.02
CA GLN A 38 -7.10 9.70 0.59
C GLN A 38 -7.52 8.62 -0.42
N CYS A 39 -8.60 8.85 -1.17
CA CYS A 39 -9.09 7.95 -2.21
C CYS A 39 -8.12 7.84 -3.38
N GLU A 40 -7.60 8.96 -3.89
CA GLU A 40 -6.60 8.97 -4.97
C GLU A 40 -5.30 8.27 -4.54
N ALA A 41 -4.83 8.53 -3.32
CA ALA A 41 -3.66 7.83 -2.77
C ALA A 41 -3.91 6.33 -2.60
N ALA A 42 -5.13 5.93 -2.23
CA ALA A 42 -5.52 4.52 -2.19
C ALA A 42 -5.50 3.89 -3.59
N THR A 43 -6.04 4.56 -4.61
CA THR A 43 -6.00 4.09 -6.01
C THR A 43 -4.57 3.93 -6.51
N LEU A 44 -3.72 4.94 -6.26
CA LEU A 44 -2.33 4.93 -6.66
C LEU A 44 -1.57 3.73 -6.07
N LEU A 45 -1.83 3.36 -4.81
CA LEU A 45 -1.22 2.16 -4.21
C LEU A 45 -1.57 0.87 -4.97
N VAL A 46 -2.79 0.74 -5.52
CA VAL A 46 -3.22 -0.43 -6.32
C VAL A 46 -2.52 -0.47 -7.68
N GLU A 47 -2.40 0.68 -8.34
CA GLU A 47 -1.79 0.78 -9.67
C GLU A 47 -0.30 0.43 -9.62
N LEU A 48 0.37 0.84 -8.53
CA LEU A 48 1.79 0.57 -8.31
C LEU A 48 2.09 -0.87 -7.92
N SER A 49 1.08 -1.63 -7.52
CA SER A 49 1.21 -3.06 -7.22
C SER A 49 1.26 -3.94 -8.47
N THR A 50 2.34 -3.81 -9.24
CA THR A 50 2.78 -4.81 -10.22
C THR A 50 3.79 -5.77 -9.62
N ALA A 51 4.56 -5.35 -8.60
CA ALA A 51 5.53 -6.20 -7.92
C ALA A 51 4.89 -6.96 -6.73
N PRO A 52 5.10 -8.28 -6.58
CA PRO A 52 4.50 -9.08 -5.51
C PRO A 52 4.87 -8.60 -4.09
N GLN A 53 6.11 -8.14 -3.89
CA GLN A 53 6.56 -7.58 -2.60
C GLN A 53 5.80 -6.29 -2.21
N VAL A 54 5.35 -5.53 -3.21
CA VAL A 54 4.57 -4.30 -3.00
C VAL A 54 3.11 -4.65 -2.71
N LEU A 55 2.57 -5.67 -3.37
CA LEU A 55 1.20 -6.17 -3.12
C LEU A 55 0.98 -6.54 -1.65
N GLU A 56 1.89 -7.31 -1.05
CA GLU A 56 1.80 -7.65 0.39
C GLU A 56 1.87 -6.42 1.30
N ALA A 57 2.71 -5.43 0.95
CA ALA A 57 2.82 -4.20 1.71
C ALA A 57 1.53 -3.37 1.62
N VAL A 58 0.94 -3.26 0.43
CA VAL A 58 -0.34 -2.57 0.18
C VAL A 58 -1.49 -3.27 0.89
N GLU A 59 -1.53 -4.60 0.88
CA GLU A 59 -2.54 -5.38 1.60
C GLU A 59 -2.54 -5.02 3.10
N ARG A 60 -1.35 -5.02 3.73
CA ARG A 60 -1.20 -4.63 5.14
C ARG A 60 -1.63 -3.18 5.39
N CYS A 61 -1.42 -2.28 4.44
CA CYS A 61 -1.88 -0.90 4.54
C CYS A 61 -3.41 -0.82 4.63
N TYR A 62 -4.10 -1.52 3.74
CA TYR A 62 -5.55 -1.52 3.70
C TYR A 62 -6.17 -2.17 4.92
N LEU A 63 -5.64 -3.30 5.40
CA LEU A 63 -6.08 -3.92 6.65
C LEU A 63 -5.91 -2.96 7.85
N LYS A 64 -4.83 -2.19 7.87
CA LYS A 64 -4.60 -1.18 8.91
C LYS A 64 -5.60 -0.02 8.85
N ILE A 65 -6.08 0.35 7.67
CA ILE A 65 -7.11 1.40 7.51
C ILE A 65 -8.49 0.88 7.91
N ILE A 66 -8.83 -0.34 7.51
CA ILE A 66 -10.12 -0.97 7.85
C ILE A 66 -10.26 -1.13 9.38
N SER A 67 -9.17 -1.47 10.07
CA SER A 67 -9.15 -1.60 11.54
C SER A 67 -9.18 -0.26 12.30
N GLN A 68 -9.11 0.88 11.61
CA GLN A 68 -9.25 2.19 12.24
C GLN A 68 -10.72 2.60 12.33
N ASN A 69 -11.20 2.86 13.55
CA ASN A 69 -12.59 3.25 13.80
C ASN A 69 -12.92 4.64 13.23
N ASN A 70 -11.95 5.55 13.17
CA ASN A 70 -12.14 6.97 12.83
C ASN A 70 -11.96 7.27 11.32
N VAL A 71 -12.05 6.26 10.47
CA VAL A 71 -11.92 6.41 9.02
C VAL A 71 -13.30 6.52 8.38
N ASP A 72 -13.43 7.42 7.42
CA ASP A 72 -14.65 7.64 6.63
C ASP A 72 -15.16 6.35 5.98
N ASP A 73 -16.47 6.09 6.06
CA ASP A 73 -17.07 4.86 5.53
C ASP A 73 -16.94 4.74 4.00
N THR A 74 -16.87 5.86 3.29
CA THR A 74 -16.59 5.90 1.85
C THR A 74 -15.19 5.39 1.57
N LEU A 75 -14.20 5.87 2.34
CA LEU A 75 -12.82 5.40 2.22
C LEU A 75 -12.71 3.91 2.59
N LYS A 76 -13.41 3.45 3.64
CA LYS A 76 -13.45 2.02 4.00
C LYS A 76 -14.01 1.16 2.86
N LYS A 77 -15.11 1.58 2.22
CA LYS A 77 -15.70 0.85 1.07
C LYS A 77 -14.72 0.76 -0.09
N ILE A 78 -14.08 1.87 -0.45
CA ILE A 78 -13.08 1.91 -1.52
C ILE A 78 -11.90 0.99 -1.18
N VAL A 79 -11.35 1.12 0.02
CA VAL A 79 -10.23 0.29 0.49
C VAL A 79 -10.61 -1.19 0.50
N HIS A 80 -11.84 -1.55 0.88
CA HIS A 80 -12.32 -2.93 0.90
C HIS A 80 -12.46 -3.51 -0.52
N GLU A 81 -12.99 -2.74 -1.46
CA GLU A 81 -13.06 -3.15 -2.88
C GLU A 81 -11.65 -3.34 -3.46
N ARG A 82 -10.74 -2.40 -3.17
CA ARG A 82 -9.35 -2.47 -3.66
C ARG A 82 -8.56 -3.60 -3.01
N LEU A 83 -8.81 -3.92 -1.75
CA LEU A 83 -8.18 -5.03 -1.05
C LEU A 83 -8.48 -6.36 -1.74
N LYS A 84 -9.72 -6.57 -2.19
CA LYS A 84 -10.10 -7.76 -2.97
C LYS A 84 -9.25 -7.92 -4.23
N ASN A 85 -9.06 -6.83 -4.98
CA ASN A 85 -8.23 -6.83 -6.19
C ASN A 85 -6.75 -7.15 -5.88
N VAL A 86 -6.23 -6.64 -4.76
CA VAL A 86 -4.86 -6.95 -4.30
C VAL A 86 -4.72 -8.43 -3.95
N GLN A 87 -5.68 -9.00 -3.21
CA GLN A 87 -5.67 -10.42 -2.83
C GLN A 87 -5.80 -11.37 -4.02
N GLU A 88 -6.62 -11.02 -5.01
CA GLU A 88 -6.70 -11.76 -6.27
C GLU A 88 -5.36 -11.75 -7.01
N LYS A 89 -4.68 -10.59 -7.08
CA LYS A 89 -3.34 -10.48 -7.68
C LYS A 89 -2.28 -11.30 -6.94
N ILE A 90 -2.28 -11.29 -5.60
CA ILE A 90 -1.37 -12.10 -4.77
C ILE A 90 -1.58 -13.59 -5.07
N THR A 91 -2.83 -14.03 -5.07
CA THR A 91 -3.19 -15.44 -5.34
C THR A 91 -2.73 -15.89 -6.74
N LEU A 92 -2.83 -15.01 -7.74
CA LEU A 92 -2.32 -15.29 -9.10
C LEU A 92 -0.79 -15.39 -9.14
N TYR A 93 -0.08 -14.55 -8.39
CA TYR A 93 1.37 -14.60 -8.25
C TYR A 93 1.86 -15.88 -7.57
N ASP A 94 1.20 -16.33 -6.50
CA ASP A 94 1.59 -17.56 -5.82
C ASP A 94 1.38 -18.79 -6.71
N ARG A 95 0.29 -18.82 -7.48
CA ARG A 95 -0.01 -19.89 -8.46
C ARG A 95 0.99 -19.93 -9.61
N SER A 96 1.48 -18.79 -10.09
CA SER A 96 2.49 -18.77 -11.16
C SER A 96 3.86 -19.20 -10.65
N ARG A 97 4.19 -18.88 -9.39
CA ARG A 97 5.40 -19.34 -8.72
C ARG A 97 5.43 -20.86 -8.50
N THR A 98 4.30 -21.49 -8.19
CA THR A 98 4.22 -22.95 -8.02
C THR A 98 4.40 -23.73 -9.33
N LYS A 99 4.07 -23.13 -10.47
CA LYS A 99 4.20 -23.76 -11.80
C LYS A 99 5.62 -23.77 -12.36
N HIS A 100 6.50 -22.90 -11.86
CA HIS A 100 7.90 -22.80 -12.32
C HIS A 100 8.89 -23.68 -11.53
N VAL A 101 8.41 -24.48 -10.58
CA VAL A 101 9.22 -25.36 -9.72
C VAL A 101 9.14 -26.83 -10.18
N ILE A 102 8.66 -27.09 -11.40
CA ILE A 102 8.60 -28.44 -12.00
C ILE A 102 9.46 -28.46 -13.25
#